data_AF-A0A0A1FAR1-F1
#
_entry.id   AF-A0A0A1FAR1-F1
#
_cell.length_a   1.000
_cell.length_b   1.000
_cell.length_c   1.000
_cell.angle_alpha   90.00
_cell.angle_beta   90.00
_cell.angle_gamma   90.00
#
_symmetry.space_group_name_H-M   'P 1'
#
loop_
_entity.id
_entity.type
_entity.pdbx_description
1 polymer ?
#
loop_
_entity_poly.entity_id
_entity_poly.type
_entity_poly.pdbx_seq_one_letter_code
_entity_poly.pdbx_strand_id
1 'polypeptide(L)'
;MRFIQLIRKSTLFGVASLSLALAACGGSDDALTPQSQAFTADGGVSAFYRWNGTIPSTPGVLLQQEPLPATQVLPNAAQGIRILYSSTDGDDGKTANYVSGDLQLPKGQPPVGGWPVIAWSHGTVGVADICAPSWTGRDSRDVDYLDAWLAQGYAVVSTDYQGLGTPGLHPYLHARAEAYSVLDSVRAVIKNFPQLSSSVVIVGQSQGAQGAIATAAYAPAYAPELKLLGTVATGVPYQLESVLAYLNALTAQVPTTGFTSVLGTLEAYAWLGYATAERVVPNFLLSDHLTVKGKAFYAVVASQCLGPIEDNINQNKLVTSDVFNADVTTWATQTLQYSNYPTVKFAAPVFVGTGTLDTDIPTAVQYLFAKDACAAGSTIEQHYYAGQTHDSTVLASLVDSQPFVQKLFAGQPITSNCAALTPPP
;
A
#
# COMPACT_ATOMS: atom_id res chain seq x y z
N MET A 1 -99.25 -10.81 4.35
CA MET A 1 -100.07 -9.79 3.67
C MET A 1 -99.11 -8.72 3.14
N ARG A 2 -99.13 -8.47 1.82
CA ARG A 2 -98.80 -7.21 1.09
C ARG A 2 -97.58 -6.37 1.55
N PHE A 3 -96.58 -6.22 0.67
CA PHE A 3 -96.30 -5.01 -0.14
C PHE A 3 -95.67 -3.86 0.68
N ILE A 4 -94.73 -3.02 0.26
CA ILE A 4 -93.93 -2.76 -0.94
C ILE A 4 -93.35 -1.34 -0.71
N GLN A 5 -92.21 -1.02 -1.35
CA GLN A 5 -91.71 0.31 -1.72
C GLN A 5 -91.27 1.31 -0.61
N LEU A 6 -90.47 2.35 -0.86
CA LEU A 6 -89.41 2.79 -1.79
C LEU A 6 -89.34 4.33 -1.59
N ILE A 7 -88.18 4.94 -1.89
CA ILE A 7 -87.98 6.37 -2.29
C ILE A 7 -87.58 7.39 -1.20
N ARG A 8 -86.26 7.67 -1.21
CA ARG A 8 -85.52 8.94 -1.39
C ARG A 8 -85.85 10.23 -0.60
N LYS A 9 -84.74 10.78 -0.05
CA LYS A 9 -84.25 12.19 0.00
C LYS A 9 -85.14 13.19 0.78
N SER A 10 -84.68 14.14 1.61
CA SER A 10 -83.45 14.97 1.59
C SER A 10 -83.26 15.74 2.92
N THR A 11 -82.00 15.95 3.32
CA THR A 11 -81.36 17.21 3.81
C THR A 11 -81.56 17.86 5.20
N LEU A 12 -80.43 18.52 5.60
CA LEU A 12 -80.09 19.46 6.69
C LEU A 12 -79.56 18.82 8.00
N PHE A 13 -78.46 19.22 8.64
CA PHE A 13 -77.43 20.27 8.45
C PHE A 13 -76.17 19.81 9.24
N GLY A 14 -74.97 20.09 8.73
CA GLY A 14 -73.72 19.82 9.44
C GLY A 14 -72.53 20.43 8.72
N VAL A 15 -72.19 21.64 9.13
CA VAL A 15 -71.20 22.59 8.62
C VAL A 15 -69.77 22.02 8.62
N ALA A 16 -69.02 22.17 7.51
CA ALA A 16 -67.65 22.72 7.47
C ALA A 16 -67.10 22.73 6.04
N SER A 17 -66.65 23.91 5.62
CA SER A 17 -66.20 24.26 4.27
C SER A 17 -64.68 24.16 4.15
N LEU A 18 -64.25 23.66 2.98
CA LEU A 18 -63.04 23.95 2.19
C LEU A 18 -61.83 24.70 2.81
N SER A 19 -60.72 23.95 2.88
CA SER A 19 -59.37 24.21 2.32
C SER A 19 -58.62 25.52 2.63
N LEU A 20 -57.41 25.37 3.20
CA LEU A 20 -56.17 26.03 2.74
C LEU A 20 -54.95 25.17 3.09
N ALA A 21 -53.97 25.15 2.19
CA ALA A 21 -52.77 24.31 2.22
C ALA A 21 -51.77 24.67 3.33
N LEU A 22 -51.10 23.65 3.87
CA LEU A 22 -49.75 23.73 4.44
C LEU A 22 -49.05 22.38 4.20
N ALA A 23 -47.95 22.45 3.45
CA ALA A 23 -46.97 21.39 3.29
C ALA A 23 -46.15 21.24 4.57
N ALA A 24 -45.78 19.99 4.90
CA ALA A 24 -44.79 19.52 5.91
C ALA A 24 -45.36 18.29 6.66
N CYS A 25 -44.69 17.17 6.93
CA CYS A 25 -43.35 16.68 6.62
C CYS A 25 -43.48 15.15 6.47
N GLY A 26 -42.99 14.61 5.36
CA GLY A 26 -42.73 13.18 5.21
C GLY A 26 -41.47 12.81 5.99
N GLY A 27 -41.46 11.62 6.57
CA GLY A 27 -40.32 11.09 7.31
C GLY A 27 -39.09 10.88 6.44
N SER A 28 -37.94 10.91 7.10
CA SER A 28 -36.72 10.25 6.67
C SER A 28 -35.93 10.03 7.96
N ASP A 29 -35.79 8.77 8.36
CA ASP A 29 -34.67 8.38 9.21
C ASP A 29 -33.40 8.88 8.50
N ASP A 30 -32.58 9.66 9.20
CA ASP A 30 -31.25 10.07 8.75
C ASP A 30 -30.35 8.81 8.68
N ALA A 31 -30.60 7.99 7.66
CA ALA A 31 -29.60 7.12 7.10
C ALA A 31 -28.52 8.04 6.56
N LEU A 32 -27.39 8.09 7.29
CA LEU A 32 -26.12 8.64 6.79
C LEU A 32 -25.92 8.13 5.37
N THR A 33 -26.21 8.99 4.41
CA THR A 33 -25.92 8.74 3.01
C THR A 33 -24.40 8.77 2.93
N PRO A 34 -23.72 7.74 2.37
CA PRO A 34 -22.29 7.83 2.13
C PRO A 34 -22.04 9.09 1.31
N GLN A 35 -21.38 10.05 1.93
CA GLN A 35 -21.02 11.29 1.27
C GLN A 35 -19.87 10.94 0.31
N SER A 36 -20.10 11.21 -0.97
CA SER A 36 -19.30 10.89 -2.17
C SER A 36 -19.61 9.58 -2.89
N GLN A 37 -19.76 9.68 -4.21
CA GLN A 37 -19.46 8.59 -5.11
C GLN A 37 -17.96 8.32 -4.97
N ALA A 38 -17.59 7.48 -4.00
CA ALA A 38 -16.23 7.03 -3.81
C ALA A 38 -15.68 6.58 -5.16
N PHE A 39 -14.50 7.08 -5.52
CA PHE A 39 -13.83 6.69 -6.76
C PHE A 39 -13.75 5.18 -6.84
N THR A 40 -14.48 4.64 -7.82
CA THR A 40 -14.46 3.21 -8.09
C THR A 40 -13.08 2.90 -8.63
N ALA A 41 -12.41 1.91 -8.03
CA ALA A 41 -11.29 1.28 -8.69
C ALA A 41 -11.68 0.92 -10.13
N ASP A 42 -10.74 1.02 -11.07
CA ASP A 42 -10.98 0.81 -12.49
C ASP A 42 -11.49 -0.59 -12.81
N GLY A 43 -11.31 -1.53 -11.88
CA GLY A 43 -11.56 -2.94 -12.12
C GLY A 43 -10.54 -3.44 -13.13
N GLY A 44 -11.00 -4.10 -14.20
CA GLY A 44 -10.08 -4.64 -15.21
C GLY A 44 -9.29 -5.89 -14.80
N VAL A 45 -9.38 -6.31 -13.53
CA VAL A 45 -8.88 -7.59 -13.03
C VAL A 45 -9.94 -8.70 -13.16
N SER A 46 -9.49 -9.97 -13.09
CA SER A 46 -10.39 -11.12 -13.22
C SER A 46 -11.35 -11.28 -12.03
N ALA A 47 -12.32 -12.18 -12.16
CA ALA A 47 -13.25 -12.53 -11.07
C ALA A 47 -12.55 -13.14 -9.84
N PHE A 48 -11.28 -13.57 -9.95
CA PHE A 48 -10.50 -14.09 -8.82
C PHE A 48 -10.37 -13.04 -7.71
N TYR A 49 -10.23 -11.77 -8.07
CA TYR A 49 -9.98 -10.68 -7.12
C TYR A 49 -11.24 -10.15 -6.42
N ARG A 50 -12.38 -10.82 -6.61
CA ARG A 50 -13.66 -10.40 -6.05
C ARG A 50 -14.16 -11.45 -5.07
N TRP A 51 -14.29 -11.06 -3.82
CA TRP A 51 -14.92 -11.89 -2.79
C TRP A 51 -16.40 -11.54 -2.63
N ASN A 52 -17.29 -12.50 -2.94
CA ASN A 52 -18.74 -12.34 -2.81
C ASN A 52 -19.30 -12.91 -1.48
N GLY A 53 -18.46 -13.54 -0.67
CA GLY A 53 -18.84 -14.08 0.63
C GLY A 53 -18.76 -13.03 1.75
N THR A 54 -19.15 -13.43 2.96
CA THR A 54 -18.82 -12.65 4.16
C THR A 54 -17.30 -12.65 4.36
N ILE A 55 -16.71 -11.46 4.54
CA ILE A 55 -15.29 -11.33 4.85
C ILE A 55 -15.08 -11.79 6.30
N PRO A 56 -14.19 -12.75 6.57
CA PRO A 56 -13.86 -13.16 7.94
C PRO A 56 -13.34 -11.97 8.76
N SER A 57 -13.83 -11.82 9.99
CA SER A 57 -13.29 -10.83 10.94
C SER A 57 -11.90 -11.19 11.47
N THR A 58 -11.47 -12.44 11.28
CA THR A 58 -10.10 -12.87 11.56
C THR A 58 -9.21 -12.52 10.37
N PRO A 59 -8.16 -11.72 10.56
CA PRO A 59 -7.22 -11.40 9.48
C PRO A 59 -6.35 -12.60 9.11
N GLY A 60 -5.85 -12.61 7.87
CA GLY A 60 -4.95 -13.63 7.34
C GLY A 60 -5.62 -14.98 7.06
N VAL A 61 -6.93 -15.02 6.78
CA VAL A 61 -7.61 -16.23 6.33
C VAL A 61 -7.54 -16.31 4.81
N LEU A 62 -6.97 -17.41 4.28
CA LEU A 62 -6.98 -17.66 2.84
C LEU A 62 -8.42 -17.86 2.34
N LEU A 63 -8.85 -17.00 1.41
CA LEU A 63 -10.20 -17.00 0.83
C LEU A 63 -10.23 -17.75 -0.50
N GLN A 64 -9.26 -17.46 -1.38
CA GLN A 64 -9.16 -18.05 -2.70
C GLN A 64 -7.69 -18.27 -3.08
N GLN A 65 -7.45 -19.25 -3.94
CA GLN A 65 -6.15 -19.46 -4.57
C GLN A 65 -6.31 -20.03 -5.98
N GLU A 66 -5.40 -19.67 -6.89
CA GLU A 66 -5.30 -20.26 -8.23
C GLU A 66 -3.84 -20.27 -8.71
N PRO A 67 -3.44 -21.16 -9.63
CA PRO A 67 -2.11 -21.11 -10.23
C PRO A 67 -1.87 -19.76 -10.94
N LEU A 68 -0.67 -19.21 -10.79
CA LEU A 68 -0.25 -18.08 -11.61
C LEU A 68 -0.06 -18.50 -13.07
N PRO A 69 -0.25 -17.57 -14.04
CA PRO A 69 0.22 -17.76 -15.40
C PRO A 69 1.71 -18.12 -15.43
N ALA A 70 2.12 -18.99 -16.35
CA ALA A 70 3.52 -19.43 -16.46
C ALA A 70 4.51 -18.26 -16.65
N THR A 71 4.06 -17.15 -17.26
CA THR A 71 4.84 -15.92 -17.44
C THR A 71 5.10 -15.15 -16.14
N GLN A 72 4.38 -15.46 -15.06
CA GLN A 72 4.51 -14.84 -13.74
C GLN A 72 5.11 -15.79 -12.69
N VAL A 73 5.40 -17.04 -13.08
CA VAL A 73 6.15 -17.98 -12.22
C VAL A 73 7.63 -17.66 -12.36
N LEU A 74 8.29 -17.37 -11.24
CA LEU A 74 9.70 -16.99 -11.25
C LEU A 74 10.61 -18.15 -11.69
N PRO A 75 11.76 -17.88 -12.33
CA PRO A 75 12.63 -18.92 -12.90
C PRO A 75 13.02 -20.05 -11.94
N ASN A 76 13.28 -19.76 -10.67
CA ASN A 76 13.63 -20.72 -9.62
C ASN A 76 12.44 -21.20 -8.79
N ALA A 77 11.21 -20.79 -9.14
CA ALA A 77 10.00 -21.34 -8.55
C ALA A 77 9.59 -22.65 -9.26
N ALA A 78 9.15 -23.64 -8.48
CA ALA A 78 8.46 -24.81 -9.00
C ALA A 78 6.97 -24.53 -9.24
N GLN A 79 6.41 -23.58 -8.48
CA GLN A 79 5.01 -23.23 -8.53
C GLN A 79 4.81 -21.78 -8.10
N GLY A 80 4.01 -21.04 -8.84
CA GLY A 80 3.45 -19.75 -8.44
C GLY A 80 1.95 -19.86 -8.19
N ILE A 81 1.47 -19.27 -7.11
CA ILE A 81 0.07 -19.38 -6.65
C ILE A 81 -0.43 -17.98 -6.35
N ARG A 82 -1.45 -17.52 -7.06
CA ARG A 82 -2.18 -16.30 -6.70
C ARG A 82 -3.07 -16.60 -5.49
N ILE A 83 -3.13 -15.67 -4.55
CA ILE A 83 -3.89 -15.80 -3.30
C ILE A 83 -4.79 -14.58 -3.10
N LEU A 84 -5.93 -14.81 -2.45
CA LEU A 84 -6.81 -13.78 -1.89
C LEU A 84 -7.00 -14.12 -0.42
N TYR A 85 -6.81 -13.15 0.47
CA TYR A 85 -6.88 -13.38 1.92
C TYR A 85 -7.59 -12.25 2.65
N SER A 86 -8.24 -12.55 3.78
CA SER A 86 -8.85 -11.52 4.63
C SER A 86 -7.78 -10.68 5.31
N SER A 87 -8.06 -9.40 5.52
CA SER A 87 -7.19 -8.49 6.25
C SER A 87 -8.01 -7.48 7.06
N THR A 88 -7.33 -6.54 7.70
CA THR A 88 -7.94 -5.41 8.40
C THR A 88 -7.64 -4.14 7.62
N ASP A 89 -8.66 -3.30 7.42
CA ASP A 89 -8.53 -2.02 6.75
C ASP A 89 -7.52 -1.14 7.48
N GLY A 90 -6.50 -0.68 6.75
CA GLY A 90 -5.45 0.17 7.30
C GLY A 90 -5.93 1.57 7.68
N ASP A 91 -7.00 2.07 7.06
CA ASP A 91 -7.50 3.43 7.25
C ASP A 91 -8.03 3.60 8.69
N ASP A 92 -8.88 2.66 9.13
CA ASP A 92 -9.48 2.67 10.48
C ASP A 92 -8.84 1.68 11.47
N GLY A 93 -8.06 0.72 10.96
CA GLY A 93 -7.41 -0.34 11.73
C GLY A 93 -8.34 -1.37 12.36
N LYS A 94 -9.60 -1.49 11.88
CA LYS A 94 -10.67 -2.29 12.52
C LYS A 94 -11.60 -3.00 11.54
N THR A 95 -11.95 -2.38 10.43
CA THR A 95 -12.92 -2.93 9.48
C THR A 95 -12.31 -4.10 8.73
N ALA A 96 -13.05 -5.20 8.56
CA ALA A 96 -12.57 -6.34 7.79
C ALA A 96 -12.57 -6.01 6.29
N ASN A 97 -11.45 -6.28 5.62
CA ASN A 97 -11.32 -6.19 4.17
C ASN A 97 -10.64 -7.47 3.62
N TYR A 98 -10.26 -7.47 2.34
CA TYR A 98 -9.47 -8.54 1.75
C TYR A 98 -8.46 -7.98 0.76
N VAL A 99 -7.35 -8.69 0.60
CA VAL A 99 -6.19 -8.28 -0.19
C VAL A 99 -5.71 -9.46 -1.02
N SER A 100 -5.16 -9.18 -2.21
CA SER A 100 -4.57 -10.19 -3.08
C SER A 100 -3.03 -10.23 -2.96
N GLY A 101 -2.45 -11.25 -3.58
CA GLY A 101 -1.01 -11.42 -3.66
C GLY A 101 -0.65 -12.72 -4.34
N ASP A 102 0.60 -13.14 -4.20
CA ASP A 102 1.04 -14.45 -4.65
C ASP A 102 2.11 -15.10 -3.76
N LEU A 103 2.21 -16.42 -3.88
CA LEU A 103 3.19 -17.27 -3.25
C LEU A 103 4.00 -17.99 -4.33
N GLN A 104 5.32 -17.84 -4.28
CA GLN A 104 6.27 -18.53 -5.14
C GLN A 104 7.00 -19.59 -4.30
N LEU A 105 6.82 -20.86 -4.66
CA LEU A 105 7.46 -21.99 -3.98
C LEU A 105 8.76 -22.38 -4.69
N PRO A 106 9.89 -22.52 -3.98
CA PRO A 106 11.17 -22.86 -4.61
C PRO A 106 11.15 -24.24 -5.28
N LYS A 107 12.01 -24.42 -6.27
CA LYS A 107 12.37 -25.75 -6.78
C LYS A 107 13.06 -26.58 -5.70
N GLY A 108 12.87 -27.90 -5.77
CA GLY A 108 13.48 -28.85 -4.84
C GLY A 108 12.51 -29.36 -3.78
N GLN A 109 13.05 -29.86 -2.66
CA GLN A 109 12.28 -30.37 -1.54
C GLN A 109 12.41 -29.43 -0.34
N PRO A 110 11.32 -29.17 0.41
CA PRO A 110 11.40 -28.36 1.61
C PRO A 110 12.38 -28.98 2.62
N PRO A 111 13.22 -28.17 3.28
CA PRO A 111 14.09 -28.67 4.34
C PRO A 111 13.26 -29.10 5.56
N VAL A 112 13.93 -29.71 6.55
CA VAL A 112 13.29 -30.02 7.84
C VAL A 112 12.76 -28.73 8.46
N GLY A 113 11.46 -28.67 8.74
CA GLY A 113 10.79 -27.49 9.25
C GLY A 113 10.15 -26.59 8.18
N GLY A 114 10.23 -26.96 6.90
CA GLY A 114 9.61 -26.24 5.78
C GLY A 114 10.52 -25.17 5.17
N TRP A 115 10.15 -24.68 4.00
CA TRP A 115 10.87 -23.60 3.32
C TRP A 115 10.87 -22.33 4.18
N PRO A 116 12.03 -21.71 4.43
CA PRO A 116 12.09 -20.39 5.05
C PRO A 116 11.34 -19.36 4.19
N VAL A 117 10.65 -18.41 4.82
CA VAL A 117 9.74 -17.49 4.13
C VAL A 117 10.33 -16.08 4.05
N ILE A 118 10.32 -15.53 2.84
CA ILE A 118 10.53 -14.11 2.57
C ILE A 118 9.17 -13.48 2.30
N ALA A 119 8.79 -12.48 3.09
CA ALA A 119 7.65 -11.65 2.82
C ALA A 119 8.12 -10.41 2.05
N TRP A 120 7.73 -10.29 0.79
CA TRP A 120 8.11 -9.17 -0.06
C TRP A 120 7.05 -8.08 -0.04
N SER A 121 7.53 -6.88 0.27
CA SER A 121 6.80 -5.62 0.22
C SER A 121 7.28 -4.90 -1.04
N HIS A 122 6.43 -4.77 -2.06
CA HIS A 122 6.82 -4.19 -3.35
C HIS A 122 6.94 -2.66 -3.30
N GLY A 123 7.73 -2.10 -4.22
CA GLY A 123 7.85 -0.66 -4.47
C GLY A 123 6.62 -0.08 -5.18
N THR A 124 6.71 1.15 -5.66
CA THR A 124 5.56 1.84 -6.24
C THR A 124 5.15 1.29 -7.60
N VAL A 125 3.89 0.86 -7.71
CA VAL A 125 3.30 0.32 -8.94
C VAL A 125 2.13 1.14 -9.49
N GLY A 126 1.57 2.04 -8.69
CA GLY A 126 0.33 2.77 -8.98
C GLY A 126 -0.70 2.57 -7.88
N VAL A 127 -1.94 3.02 -8.11
CA VAL A 127 -3.04 2.89 -7.13
C VAL A 127 -4.29 2.17 -7.66
N ALA A 128 -4.30 1.82 -8.95
CA ALA A 128 -5.42 1.17 -9.63
C ALA A 128 -5.39 -0.35 -9.45
N ASP A 129 -6.55 -1.02 -9.62
CA ASP A 129 -6.67 -2.48 -9.38
C ASP A 129 -5.73 -3.26 -10.29
N ILE A 130 -5.66 -2.86 -11.56
CA ILE A 130 -4.78 -3.44 -12.59
C ILE A 130 -3.29 -3.42 -12.20
N CYS A 131 -2.87 -2.57 -11.26
CA CYS A 131 -1.47 -2.45 -10.89
C CYS A 131 -1.00 -3.46 -9.85
N ALA A 132 -1.89 -4.32 -9.35
CA ALA A 132 -1.52 -5.46 -8.51
C ALA A 132 -0.42 -6.32 -9.17
N PRO A 133 0.76 -6.48 -8.53
CA PRO A 133 1.83 -7.33 -9.05
C PRO A 133 1.40 -8.77 -9.32
N SER A 134 0.48 -9.33 -8.51
CA SER A 134 -0.06 -10.67 -8.75
C SER A 134 -0.99 -10.77 -9.96
N TRP A 135 -1.43 -9.62 -10.53
CA TRP A 135 -2.23 -9.51 -11.74
C TRP A 135 -1.39 -9.22 -12.97
N THR A 136 -0.66 -8.09 -12.96
CA THR A 136 0.06 -7.57 -14.13
C THR A 136 1.46 -8.18 -14.29
N GLY A 137 2.00 -8.73 -13.20
CA GLY A 137 3.38 -9.20 -13.13
C GLY A 137 4.31 -8.14 -12.56
N ARG A 138 5.62 -8.37 -12.71
CA ARG A 138 6.69 -7.55 -12.14
C ARG A 138 7.64 -7.13 -13.24
N ASP A 139 8.38 -6.05 -13.02
CA ASP A 139 9.49 -5.69 -13.89
C ASP A 139 10.67 -6.67 -13.74
N SER A 140 11.66 -6.56 -14.63
CA SER A 140 12.82 -7.45 -14.63
C SER A 140 13.67 -7.34 -13.36
N ARG A 141 13.76 -6.15 -12.76
CA ARG A 141 14.57 -5.93 -11.54
C ARG A 141 13.96 -6.71 -10.38
N ASP A 142 12.66 -6.61 -10.20
CA ASP A 142 11.93 -7.30 -9.13
C ASP A 142 11.89 -8.81 -9.38
N VAL A 143 11.77 -9.25 -10.64
CA VAL A 143 11.94 -10.68 -11.01
C VAL A 143 13.31 -11.17 -10.57
N ASP A 144 14.39 -10.49 -10.97
CA ASP A 144 15.77 -10.90 -10.64
C ASP A 144 16.01 -10.91 -9.12
N TYR A 145 15.50 -9.90 -8.40
CA TYR A 145 15.65 -9.80 -6.96
C TYR A 145 14.94 -10.93 -6.20
N LEU A 146 13.69 -11.23 -6.56
CA LEU A 146 12.92 -12.30 -5.92
C LEU A 146 13.41 -13.69 -6.32
N ASP A 147 13.85 -13.85 -7.56
CA ASP A 147 14.43 -15.09 -8.05
C ASP A 147 15.74 -15.43 -7.32
N ALA A 148 16.53 -14.42 -6.93
CA ALA A 148 17.72 -14.61 -6.12
C ALA A 148 17.41 -15.20 -4.73
N TRP A 149 16.26 -14.86 -4.13
CA TRP A 149 15.80 -15.49 -2.87
C TRP A 149 15.32 -16.93 -3.10
N LEU A 150 14.55 -17.17 -4.16
CA LEU A 150 14.11 -18.53 -4.53
C LEU A 150 15.29 -19.46 -4.82
N ALA A 151 16.33 -18.97 -5.48
CA ALA A 151 17.56 -19.71 -5.77
C ALA A 151 18.29 -20.17 -4.50
N GLN A 152 18.13 -19.44 -3.39
CA GLN A 152 18.67 -19.80 -2.07
C GLN A 152 17.72 -20.71 -1.26
N GLY A 153 16.59 -21.12 -1.84
CA GLY A 153 15.60 -21.97 -1.19
C GLY A 153 14.65 -21.21 -0.25
N TYR A 154 14.43 -19.91 -0.46
CA TYR A 154 13.41 -19.17 0.27
C TYR A 154 12.09 -19.15 -0.52
N ALA A 155 10.98 -19.56 0.10
CA ALA A 155 9.67 -19.29 -0.45
C ALA A 155 9.36 -17.80 -0.34
N VAL A 156 8.75 -17.22 -1.37
CA VAL A 156 8.43 -15.78 -1.41
C VAL A 156 6.93 -15.62 -1.39
N VAL A 157 6.40 -14.98 -0.35
CA VAL A 157 5.03 -14.46 -0.34
C VAL A 157 5.07 -12.96 -0.63
N SER A 158 4.28 -12.54 -1.60
CA SER A 158 4.13 -11.16 -2.02
C SER A 158 2.70 -10.74 -1.79
N THR A 159 2.48 -9.61 -1.13
CA THR A 159 1.16 -8.98 -1.10
C THR A 159 1.06 -7.95 -2.21
N ASP A 160 -0.15 -7.72 -2.74
CA ASP A 160 -0.41 -6.55 -3.58
C ASP A 160 -0.72 -5.28 -2.77
N TYR A 161 -0.89 -5.35 -1.45
CA TYR A 161 -1.50 -4.32 -0.59
C TYR A 161 -3.00 -4.08 -0.82
N GLN A 162 -3.64 -3.56 0.24
CA GLN A 162 -5.01 -3.05 0.20
C GLN A 162 -5.23 -2.13 -1.01
N GLY A 163 -6.32 -2.36 -1.74
CA GLY A 163 -6.73 -1.52 -2.88
C GLY A 163 -5.95 -1.72 -4.18
N LEU A 164 -5.05 -2.71 -4.24
CA LEU A 164 -4.52 -3.22 -5.50
C LEU A 164 -5.17 -4.57 -5.79
N GLY A 165 -5.74 -4.70 -6.98
CA GLY A 165 -6.57 -5.84 -7.40
C GLY A 165 -7.93 -5.94 -6.71
N THR A 166 -8.06 -5.44 -5.49
CA THR A 166 -9.27 -5.54 -4.64
C THR A 166 -9.95 -4.18 -4.49
N PRO A 167 -11.27 -4.11 -4.19
CA PRO A 167 -12.05 -2.88 -4.26
C PRO A 167 -11.45 -1.63 -3.59
N GLY A 168 -11.50 -0.52 -4.34
CA GLY A 168 -11.03 0.81 -3.91
C GLY A 168 -9.58 1.06 -4.31
N LEU A 169 -9.16 2.32 -4.31
CA LEU A 169 -7.76 2.65 -4.63
C LEU A 169 -6.82 2.30 -3.49
N HIS A 170 -5.60 1.93 -3.84
CA HIS A 170 -4.50 1.70 -2.91
C HIS A 170 -4.18 2.97 -2.10
N PRO A 171 -4.19 2.91 -0.74
CA PRO A 171 -3.72 4.01 0.08
C PRO A 171 -2.18 4.04 0.06
N TYR A 172 -1.62 4.63 -0.99
CA TYR A 172 -0.19 4.81 -1.21
C TYR A 172 0.54 5.40 0.00
N LEU A 173 1.64 4.76 0.41
CA LEU A 173 2.48 5.09 1.58
C LEU A 173 1.71 5.10 2.91
N HIS A 174 0.55 4.46 3.00
CA HIS A 174 -0.18 4.33 4.25
C HIS A 174 0.41 3.19 5.08
N ALA A 175 1.26 3.52 6.05
CA ALA A 175 2.06 2.59 6.85
C ALA A 175 1.26 1.41 7.42
N ARG A 176 0.08 1.68 8.00
CA ARG A 176 -0.77 0.63 8.58
C ARG A 176 -1.35 -0.32 7.53
N ALA A 177 -1.83 0.20 6.41
CA ALA A 177 -2.44 -0.60 5.35
C ALA A 177 -1.44 -1.56 4.72
N GLU A 178 -0.23 -1.06 4.41
CA GLU A 178 0.86 -1.88 3.90
C GLU A 178 1.31 -2.92 4.93
N ALA A 179 1.51 -2.51 6.18
CA ALA A 179 1.92 -3.40 7.25
C ALA A 179 0.95 -4.57 7.49
N TYR A 180 -0.35 -4.27 7.55
CA TYR A 180 -1.38 -5.28 7.80
C TYR A 180 -1.51 -6.24 6.62
N SER A 181 -1.45 -5.73 5.39
CA SER A 181 -1.42 -6.56 4.17
C SER A 181 -0.25 -7.54 4.20
N VAL A 182 0.97 -7.08 4.48
CA VAL A 182 2.15 -7.97 4.57
C VAL A 182 1.96 -9.04 5.65
N LEU A 183 1.56 -8.67 6.87
CA LEU A 183 1.39 -9.63 7.98
C LEU A 183 0.29 -10.66 7.69
N ASP A 184 -0.81 -10.22 7.09
CA ASP A 184 -1.94 -11.10 6.79
C ASP A 184 -1.68 -12.01 5.60
N SER A 185 -0.87 -11.59 4.62
CA SER A 185 -0.38 -12.47 3.57
C SER A 185 0.46 -13.62 4.15
N VAL A 186 1.32 -13.31 5.13
CA VAL A 186 2.16 -14.29 5.83
C VAL A 186 1.31 -15.26 6.64
N ARG A 187 0.31 -14.76 7.39
CA ARG A 187 -0.66 -15.61 8.11
C ARG A 187 -1.38 -16.57 7.17
N ALA A 188 -1.87 -16.05 6.03
CA ALA A 188 -2.62 -16.83 5.06
C ALA A 188 -1.77 -17.98 4.51
N VAL A 189 -0.51 -17.73 4.16
CA VAL A 189 0.33 -18.78 3.59
C VAL A 189 0.85 -19.77 4.63
N ILE A 190 1.30 -19.32 5.80
CA ILE A 190 1.85 -20.21 6.84
C ILE A 190 0.78 -21.19 7.33
N LYS A 191 -0.48 -20.75 7.42
CA LYS A 191 -1.59 -21.59 7.87
C LYS A 191 -2.04 -22.63 6.85
N ASN A 192 -1.87 -22.35 5.55
CA ASN A 192 -2.45 -23.15 4.47
C ASN A 192 -1.43 -23.98 3.68
N PHE A 193 -0.14 -23.68 3.78
CA PHE A 193 0.94 -24.38 3.08
C PHE A 193 1.91 -25.02 4.08
N PRO A 194 1.67 -26.28 4.51
CA PRO A 194 2.44 -26.94 5.57
C PRO A 194 3.91 -27.19 5.21
N GLN A 195 4.28 -27.03 3.93
CA GLN A 195 5.67 -27.05 3.48
C GLN A 195 6.44 -25.76 3.77
N LEU A 196 5.80 -24.72 4.30
CA LEU A 196 6.45 -23.47 4.72
C LEU A 196 6.84 -23.53 6.19
N SER A 197 7.96 -22.89 6.52
CA SER A 197 8.34 -22.65 7.91
C SER A 197 7.49 -21.54 8.54
N SER A 198 7.46 -21.50 9.86
CA SER A 198 6.80 -20.42 10.61
C SER A 198 7.66 -19.16 10.80
N SER A 199 8.93 -19.18 10.33
CA SER A 199 9.86 -18.06 10.48
C SER A 199 9.91 -17.23 9.19
N VAL A 200 9.84 -15.92 9.35
CA VAL A 200 9.75 -14.98 8.22
C VAL A 200 10.80 -13.88 8.33
N VAL A 201 11.32 -13.43 7.20
CA VAL A 201 12.04 -12.17 7.05
C VAL A 201 11.27 -11.30 6.06
N ILE A 202 11.14 -10.01 6.34
CA ILE A 202 10.48 -9.06 5.44
C ILE A 202 11.55 -8.38 4.60
N VAL A 203 11.31 -8.23 3.30
CA VAL A 203 12.20 -7.50 2.41
C VAL A 203 11.41 -6.49 1.58
N GLY A 204 11.97 -5.30 1.34
CA GLY A 204 11.31 -4.29 0.50
C GLY A 204 12.23 -3.15 0.07
N GLN A 205 11.84 -2.47 -1.01
CA GLN A 205 12.55 -1.34 -1.59
C GLN A 205 11.60 -0.15 -1.82
N SER A 206 12.08 1.09 -1.64
CA SER A 206 11.31 2.32 -1.87
C SER A 206 10.04 2.36 -1.00
N GLN A 207 8.85 2.52 -1.58
CA GLN A 207 7.59 2.29 -0.89
C GLN A 207 7.58 0.94 -0.16
N GLY A 208 8.06 -0.13 -0.77
CA GLY A 208 8.18 -1.43 -0.13
C GLY A 208 9.14 -1.44 1.06
N ALA A 209 10.15 -0.58 1.09
CA ALA A 209 10.97 -0.40 2.29
C ALA A 209 10.17 0.30 3.40
N GLN A 210 9.31 1.27 3.05
CA GLN A 210 8.36 1.87 3.98
C GLN A 210 7.40 0.83 4.55
N GLY A 211 6.78 0.03 3.68
CA GLY A 211 5.93 -1.10 4.05
C GLY A 211 6.66 -2.09 4.95
N ALA A 212 7.86 -2.54 4.57
CA ALA A 212 8.65 -3.49 5.35
C ALA A 212 9.01 -2.99 6.76
N ILE A 213 9.39 -1.72 6.89
CA ILE A 213 9.67 -1.09 8.18
C ILE A 213 8.39 -0.93 9.00
N ALA A 214 7.29 -0.50 8.38
CA ALA A 214 5.99 -0.41 9.03
C ALA A 214 5.51 -1.78 9.53
N THR A 215 5.64 -2.84 8.72
CA THR A 215 5.36 -4.23 9.07
C THR A 215 6.13 -4.62 10.33
N ALA A 216 7.43 -4.34 10.39
CA ALA A 216 8.25 -4.65 11.57
C ALA A 216 7.81 -3.86 12.82
N ALA A 217 7.36 -2.62 12.65
CA ALA A 217 6.88 -1.77 13.74
C ALA A 217 5.50 -2.22 14.28
N TYR A 218 4.58 -2.64 13.40
CA TYR A 218 3.23 -3.06 13.76
C TYR A 218 3.14 -4.52 14.21
N ALA A 219 4.06 -5.39 13.78
CA ALA A 219 4.02 -6.82 14.05
C ALA A 219 3.80 -7.18 15.54
N PRO A 220 4.50 -6.58 16.52
CA PRO A 220 4.31 -6.94 17.93
C PRO A 220 2.90 -6.68 18.47
N ALA A 221 2.17 -5.72 17.90
CA ALA A 221 0.82 -5.38 18.34
C ALA A 221 -0.26 -6.08 17.51
N TYR A 222 -0.05 -6.20 16.18
CA TYR A 222 -1.07 -6.70 15.26
C TYR A 222 -0.95 -8.21 15.00
N ALA A 223 0.27 -8.75 14.94
CA ALA A 223 0.55 -10.15 14.65
C ALA A 223 1.67 -10.75 15.53
N PRO A 224 1.52 -10.69 16.87
CA PRO A 224 2.55 -11.14 17.81
C PRO A 224 2.88 -12.64 17.70
N GLU A 225 2.00 -13.44 17.10
CA GLU A 225 2.21 -14.86 16.88
C GLU A 225 3.15 -15.17 15.71
N LEU A 226 3.43 -14.21 14.82
CA LEU A 226 4.35 -14.40 13.70
C LEU A 226 5.80 -14.28 14.18
N LYS A 227 6.63 -15.26 13.80
CA LYS A 227 8.05 -15.27 14.13
C LYS A 227 8.85 -14.47 13.08
N LEU A 228 8.79 -13.16 13.20
CA LEU A 228 9.61 -12.24 12.41
C LEU A 228 11.07 -12.26 12.89
N LEU A 229 11.98 -12.69 12.03
CA LEU A 229 13.40 -12.79 12.35
C LEU A 229 14.17 -11.50 12.08
N GLY A 230 13.71 -10.67 11.13
CA GLY A 230 14.35 -9.40 10.78
C GLY A 230 13.79 -8.81 9.50
N THR A 231 14.32 -7.65 9.12
CA THR A 231 13.85 -6.87 7.98
C THR A 231 15.02 -6.39 7.12
N VAL A 232 14.87 -6.45 5.80
CA VAL A 232 15.78 -5.84 4.81
C VAL A 232 15.03 -4.71 4.12
N ALA A 233 15.53 -3.49 4.22
CA ALA A 233 14.91 -2.32 3.63
C ALA A 233 15.93 -1.52 2.81
N THR A 234 15.63 -1.23 1.54
CA THR A 234 16.50 -0.42 0.67
C THR A 234 15.78 0.84 0.17
N GLY A 235 16.47 1.97 0.12
CA GLY A 235 15.83 3.23 -0.31
C GLY A 235 14.75 3.73 0.66
N VAL A 236 15.01 3.69 1.98
CA VAL A 236 13.97 3.86 3.03
C VAL A 236 13.39 5.28 3.07
N PRO A 237 12.09 5.48 2.75
CA PRO A 237 11.40 6.75 2.93
C PRO A 237 11.17 7.01 4.42
N TYR A 238 11.53 8.18 4.95
CA TYR A 238 11.36 8.50 6.37
C TYR A 238 11.08 9.98 6.61
N GLN A 239 10.21 10.29 7.57
CA GLN A 239 9.80 11.66 7.92
C GLN A 239 9.43 12.52 6.70
N LEU A 240 8.59 11.99 5.81
CA LEU A 240 8.28 12.61 4.52
C LEU A 240 7.67 14.02 4.64
N GLU A 241 6.95 14.31 5.72
CA GLU A 241 6.46 15.65 6.02
C GLU A 241 7.62 16.66 6.19
N SER A 242 8.60 16.32 7.03
CA SER A 242 9.80 17.14 7.26
C SER A 242 10.63 17.29 5.98
N VAL A 243 10.72 16.21 5.18
CA VAL A 243 11.43 16.22 3.89
C VAL A 243 10.72 17.16 2.90
N LEU A 244 9.40 17.06 2.77
CA LEU A 244 8.62 17.92 1.89
C LEU A 244 8.74 19.40 2.31
N ALA A 245 8.65 19.69 3.60
CA ALA A 245 8.83 21.05 4.13
C ALA A 245 10.23 21.60 3.80
N TYR A 246 11.27 20.79 3.95
CA TYR A 246 12.65 21.16 3.61
C TYR A 246 12.83 21.39 2.10
N LEU A 247 12.32 20.49 1.26
CA LEU A 247 12.40 20.61 -0.20
C LEU A 247 11.66 21.87 -0.69
N ASN A 248 10.45 22.15 -0.17
CA ASN A 248 9.70 23.36 -0.50
C ASN A 248 10.46 24.65 -0.12
N ALA A 249 11.14 24.65 1.03
CA ALA A 249 11.95 25.79 1.44
C ALA A 249 13.18 26.00 0.55
N LEU A 250 13.79 24.92 0.03
CA LEU A 250 14.89 24.98 -0.92
C LEU A 250 14.43 25.43 -2.32
N THR A 251 13.35 24.85 -2.85
CA THR A 251 12.85 25.18 -4.20
C THR A 251 12.32 26.60 -4.30
N ALA A 252 11.79 27.17 -3.21
CA ALA A 252 11.44 28.59 -3.13
C ALA A 252 12.63 29.54 -3.37
N GLN A 253 13.87 29.05 -3.25
CA GLN A 253 15.10 29.83 -3.44
C GLN A 253 15.75 29.61 -4.81
N VAL A 254 15.22 28.70 -5.65
CA VAL A 254 15.80 28.33 -6.95
C VAL A 254 14.90 28.84 -8.09
N PRO A 255 15.43 29.49 -9.14
CA PRO A 255 14.64 29.89 -10.31
C PRO A 255 13.96 28.69 -10.99
N THR A 256 12.66 28.80 -11.27
CA THR A 256 11.75 27.73 -11.75
C THR A 256 11.97 27.27 -13.20
N THR A 257 13.18 27.43 -13.75
CA THR A 257 13.43 27.20 -15.17
C THR A 257 13.79 25.74 -15.47
N GLY A 258 12.79 24.87 -15.56
CA GLY A 258 12.91 23.58 -16.25
C GLY A 258 12.11 22.45 -15.60
N PHE A 259 11.18 21.88 -16.37
CA PHE A 259 10.61 20.56 -16.07
C PHE A 259 11.69 19.49 -16.36
N THR A 260 11.96 18.60 -15.40
CA THR A 260 12.90 17.48 -15.54
C THR A 260 12.18 16.16 -15.31
N SER A 261 12.73 15.03 -15.77
CA SER A 261 12.14 13.72 -15.51
C SER A 261 12.03 13.40 -14.02
N VAL A 262 13.00 13.87 -13.20
CA VAL A 262 12.95 13.76 -11.73
C VAL A 262 11.74 14.51 -11.16
N LEU A 263 11.44 15.70 -11.66
CA LEU A 263 10.23 16.41 -11.27
C LEU A 263 8.97 15.65 -11.70
N GLY A 264 8.99 15.00 -12.87
CA GLY A 264 7.88 14.17 -13.32
C GLY A 264 7.57 12.99 -12.38
N THR A 265 8.60 12.27 -11.93
CA THR A 265 8.46 11.17 -10.96
C THR A 265 7.96 11.66 -9.60
N LEU A 266 8.50 12.78 -9.09
CA LEU A 266 8.03 13.36 -7.82
C LEU A 266 6.57 13.82 -7.90
N GLU A 267 6.15 14.39 -9.03
CA GLU A 267 4.75 14.72 -9.28
C GLU A 267 3.91 13.44 -9.29
N ALA A 268 4.36 12.37 -9.95
CA ALA A 268 3.64 11.08 -9.94
C ALA A 268 3.42 10.57 -8.51
N TYR A 269 4.43 10.61 -7.64
CA TYR A 269 4.29 10.19 -6.25
C TYR A 269 3.34 11.08 -5.44
N ALA A 270 3.38 12.39 -5.64
CA ALA A 270 2.39 13.29 -5.04
C ALA A 270 0.97 12.91 -5.47
N TRP A 271 0.79 12.57 -6.75
CA TRP A 271 -0.48 12.10 -7.30
C TRP A 271 -1.03 10.84 -6.66
N LEU A 272 -0.17 9.84 -6.47
CA LEU A 272 -0.57 8.63 -5.75
C LEU A 272 -0.93 8.94 -4.30
N GLY A 273 -0.23 9.88 -3.66
CA GLY A 273 -0.55 10.35 -2.31
C GLY A 273 -1.93 11.01 -2.20
N TYR A 274 -2.37 11.74 -3.22
CA TYR A 274 -3.71 12.35 -3.21
C TYR A 274 -4.85 11.32 -3.29
N ALA A 275 -4.62 10.14 -3.86
CA ALA A 275 -5.59 9.04 -3.78
C ALA A 275 -5.76 8.55 -2.33
N THR A 276 -4.67 8.52 -1.55
CA THR A 276 -4.73 8.25 -0.10
C THR A 276 -5.48 9.34 0.65
N ALA A 277 -5.26 10.61 0.30
CA ALA A 277 -5.88 11.75 0.97
C ALA A 277 -7.41 11.64 1.03
N GLU A 278 -8.06 11.24 -0.07
CA GLU A 278 -9.52 11.08 -0.12
C GLU A 278 -10.07 9.98 0.77
N ARG A 279 -9.23 8.99 1.11
CA ARG A 279 -9.61 7.90 2.03
C ARG A 279 -9.52 8.33 3.49
N VAL A 280 -8.53 9.15 3.83
CA VAL A 280 -8.13 9.38 5.22
C VAL A 280 -8.35 10.80 5.73
N VAL A 281 -8.48 11.79 4.83
CA VAL A 281 -8.70 13.19 5.19
C VAL A 281 -10.21 13.48 5.25
N PRO A 282 -10.74 13.86 6.43
CA PRO A 282 -12.17 14.11 6.58
C PRO A 282 -12.68 15.23 5.66
N ASN A 283 -13.81 14.98 4.99
CA ASN A 283 -14.48 15.93 4.09
C ASN A 283 -13.62 16.37 2.89
N PHE A 284 -12.57 15.62 2.53
CA PHE A 284 -11.79 15.88 1.33
C PHE A 284 -12.28 15.00 0.19
N LEU A 285 -12.68 15.61 -0.93
CA LEU A 285 -12.99 14.92 -2.18
C LEU A 285 -12.07 15.48 -3.25
N LEU A 286 -11.18 14.64 -3.78
CA LEU A 286 -10.17 15.09 -4.72
C LEU A 286 -10.81 15.76 -5.94
N SER A 287 -11.94 15.22 -6.43
CA SER A 287 -12.69 15.73 -7.58
C SER A 287 -13.13 17.20 -7.48
N ASP A 288 -13.38 17.71 -6.28
CA ASP A 288 -13.80 19.10 -6.04
C ASP A 288 -12.64 20.09 -6.18
N HIS A 289 -11.40 19.58 -6.09
CA HIS A 289 -10.18 20.37 -6.08
C HIS A 289 -9.40 20.32 -7.40
N LEU A 290 -9.91 19.62 -8.42
CA LEU A 290 -9.24 19.48 -9.71
C LEU A 290 -9.71 20.52 -10.75
N THR A 291 -8.74 21.00 -11.55
CA THR A 291 -9.00 21.70 -12.81
C THR A 291 -9.57 20.73 -13.86
N VAL A 292 -9.98 21.23 -15.03
CA VAL A 292 -10.40 20.36 -16.15
C VAL A 292 -9.26 19.43 -16.58
N LYS A 293 -8.03 19.95 -16.69
CA LYS A 293 -6.83 19.14 -16.96
C LYS A 293 -6.64 18.10 -15.86
N GLY A 294 -6.85 18.51 -14.61
CA GLY A 294 -6.75 17.64 -13.46
C GLY A 294 -7.68 16.46 -13.45
N LYS A 295 -8.95 16.68 -13.81
CA LYS A 295 -9.93 15.59 -13.94
C LYS A 295 -9.54 14.59 -15.03
N ALA A 296 -9.00 15.07 -16.15
CA ALA A 296 -8.50 14.20 -17.21
C ALA A 296 -7.27 13.40 -16.76
N PHE A 297 -6.34 14.05 -16.05
CA PHE A 297 -5.15 13.38 -15.54
C PHE A 297 -5.47 12.38 -14.42
N TYR A 298 -6.41 12.71 -13.55
CA TYR A 298 -6.88 11.81 -12.50
C TYR A 298 -7.42 10.50 -13.08
N ALA A 299 -8.14 10.55 -14.20
CA ALA A 299 -8.60 9.34 -14.87
C ALA A 299 -7.44 8.43 -15.31
N VAL A 300 -6.26 9.00 -15.64
CA VAL A 300 -5.04 8.24 -15.92
C VAL A 300 -4.52 7.59 -14.64
N VAL A 301 -4.39 8.35 -13.55
CA VAL A 301 -3.89 7.84 -12.25
C VAL A 301 -4.77 6.73 -11.70
N ALA A 302 -6.10 6.86 -11.82
CA ALA A 302 -7.06 5.90 -11.31
C ALA A 302 -7.19 4.62 -12.15
N SER A 303 -6.56 4.54 -13.34
CA SER A 303 -6.70 3.38 -14.24
C SER A 303 -5.39 2.91 -14.89
N GLN A 304 -4.25 3.48 -14.51
CA GLN A 304 -2.95 3.14 -15.06
C GLN A 304 -1.91 2.98 -13.96
N CYS A 305 -0.83 2.29 -14.31
CA CYS A 305 0.29 2.04 -13.41
C CYS A 305 1.36 3.12 -13.53
N LEU A 306 2.35 3.09 -12.63
CA LEU A 306 3.30 4.18 -12.44
C LEU A 306 3.96 4.66 -13.74
N GLY A 307 4.52 3.75 -14.55
CA GLY A 307 5.22 4.13 -15.79
C GLY A 307 4.36 4.97 -16.75
N PRO A 308 3.16 4.50 -17.15
CA PRO A 308 2.25 5.31 -17.97
C PRO A 308 1.80 6.64 -17.32
N ILE A 309 1.70 6.71 -15.99
CA ILE A 309 1.42 7.97 -15.26
C ILE A 309 2.60 8.94 -15.45
N GLU A 310 3.83 8.48 -15.23
CA GLU A 310 5.05 9.26 -15.42
C GLU A 310 5.22 9.72 -16.87
N ASP A 311 4.95 8.83 -17.84
CA ASP A 311 4.96 9.17 -19.26
C ASP A 311 3.97 10.28 -19.57
N ASN A 312 2.75 10.21 -19.02
CA ASN A 312 1.74 11.24 -19.22
C ASN A 312 2.19 12.59 -18.63
N ILE A 313 2.72 12.57 -17.40
CA ILE A 313 3.27 13.75 -16.73
C ILE A 313 4.40 14.37 -17.55
N ASN A 314 5.36 13.55 -18.00
CA ASN A 314 6.54 13.99 -18.75
C ASN A 314 6.17 14.57 -20.13
N GLN A 315 5.25 13.92 -20.86
CA GLN A 315 4.80 14.37 -22.18
C GLN A 315 4.04 15.69 -22.10
N ASN A 316 3.19 15.86 -21.09
CA ASN A 316 2.35 17.03 -20.92
C ASN A 316 2.98 18.11 -20.04
N LYS A 317 4.15 17.82 -19.44
CA LYS A 317 4.86 18.67 -18.47
C LYS A 317 3.94 19.10 -17.32
N LEU A 318 3.14 18.16 -16.82
CA LEU A 318 2.16 18.43 -15.77
C LEU A 318 2.89 18.73 -14.46
N VAL A 319 2.52 19.83 -13.84
CA VAL A 319 2.92 20.17 -12.48
C VAL A 319 1.68 20.33 -11.61
N THR A 320 1.83 20.22 -10.29
CA THR A 320 0.71 20.34 -9.33
C THR A 320 -0.19 21.55 -9.61
N SER A 321 0.37 22.71 -10.00
CA SER A 321 -0.42 23.93 -10.31
C SER A 321 -1.25 23.88 -11.60
N ASP A 322 -0.94 22.99 -12.56
CA ASP A 322 -1.79 22.78 -13.74
C ASP A 322 -3.08 22.02 -13.38
N VAL A 323 -3.05 21.31 -12.27
CA VAL A 323 -4.00 20.26 -11.96
C VAL A 323 -4.95 20.63 -10.84
N PHE A 324 -4.50 21.37 -9.83
CA PHE A 324 -5.35 21.78 -8.71
C PHE A 324 -5.92 23.19 -8.87
N ASN A 325 -7.15 23.40 -8.39
CA ASN A 325 -7.83 24.70 -8.37
C ASN A 325 -7.60 25.50 -7.06
N ALA A 326 -6.87 24.91 -6.10
CA ALA A 326 -6.59 25.45 -4.78
C ALA A 326 -5.23 24.94 -4.25
N ASP A 327 -4.75 25.53 -3.16
CA ASP A 327 -3.58 25.04 -2.43
C ASP A 327 -3.90 23.70 -1.74
N VAL A 328 -3.09 22.69 -2.02
CA VAL A 328 -3.23 21.31 -1.52
C VAL A 328 -2.33 21.00 -0.32
N THR A 329 -1.49 21.95 0.10
CA THR A 329 -0.44 21.72 1.11
C THR A 329 -0.99 21.18 2.43
N THR A 330 -2.16 21.68 2.86
CA THR A 330 -2.80 21.23 4.11
C THR A 330 -3.17 19.74 4.03
N TRP A 331 -3.81 19.31 2.95
CA TRP A 331 -4.21 17.91 2.77
C TRP A 331 -3.01 17.03 2.56
N ALA A 332 -2.02 17.46 1.76
CA ALA A 332 -0.77 16.73 1.58
C ALA A 332 -0.09 16.45 2.93
N THR A 333 0.01 17.47 3.79
CA THR A 333 0.57 17.32 5.14
C THR A 333 -0.25 16.36 5.99
N GLN A 334 -1.58 16.49 5.99
CA GLN A 334 -2.48 15.57 6.69
C GLN A 334 -2.42 14.15 6.16
N THR A 335 -2.12 13.93 4.88
CA THR A 335 -1.95 12.58 4.33
C THR A 335 -0.63 11.98 4.74
N LEU A 336 0.46 12.76 4.72
CA LEU A 336 1.80 12.28 5.06
C LEU A 336 1.91 11.75 6.49
N GLN A 337 1.06 12.21 7.42
CA GLN A 337 1.04 11.66 8.78
C GLN A 337 0.76 10.14 8.82
N TYR A 338 0.04 9.60 7.81
CA TYR A 338 -0.27 8.17 7.69
C TYR A 338 0.92 7.34 7.18
N SER A 339 1.97 7.99 6.66
CA SER A 339 3.22 7.34 6.28
C SER A 339 4.18 7.11 7.45
N ASN A 340 3.90 7.71 8.60
CA ASN A 340 4.74 7.61 9.78
C ASN A 340 4.70 6.21 10.40
N TYR A 341 5.88 5.73 10.80
CA TYR A 341 6.00 4.50 11.58
C TYR A 341 5.55 4.74 13.02
N PRO A 342 4.84 3.79 13.65
CA PRO A 342 4.44 3.93 15.06
C PRO A 342 5.65 3.90 16.01
N THR A 343 6.78 3.35 15.55
CA THR A 343 8.06 3.36 16.26
C THR A 343 9.20 3.08 15.29
N VAL A 344 10.42 3.47 15.67
CA VAL A 344 11.68 3.04 15.03
C VAL A 344 12.50 2.12 15.95
N LYS A 345 11.91 1.66 17.06
CA LYS A 345 12.45 0.61 17.94
C LYS A 345 11.87 -0.75 17.55
N PHE A 346 12.69 -1.59 16.92
CA PHE A 346 12.27 -2.89 16.40
C PHE A 346 12.66 -4.03 17.34
N ALA A 347 11.83 -5.07 17.39
CA ALA A 347 12.11 -6.28 18.17
C ALA A 347 13.15 -7.19 17.49
N ALA A 348 13.22 -7.12 16.16
CA ALA A 348 14.15 -7.89 15.32
C ALA A 348 15.17 -6.96 14.63
N PRO A 349 16.35 -7.48 14.22
CA PRO A 349 17.34 -6.69 13.50
C PRO A 349 16.82 -6.14 12.16
N VAL A 350 17.32 -4.96 11.78
CA VAL A 350 16.99 -4.31 10.50
C VAL A 350 18.26 -4.04 9.71
N PHE A 351 18.29 -4.54 8.49
CA PHE A 351 19.27 -4.20 7.47
C PHE A 351 18.76 -3.00 6.67
N VAL A 352 19.63 -2.02 6.44
CA VAL A 352 19.32 -0.84 5.63
C VAL A 352 20.36 -0.68 4.53
N GLY A 353 19.92 -0.65 3.27
CA GLY A 353 20.78 -0.43 2.11
C GLY A 353 20.46 0.87 1.38
N THR A 354 21.49 1.68 1.12
CA THR A 354 21.33 3.00 0.48
C THR A 354 22.28 3.14 -0.70
N GLY A 355 21.75 3.46 -1.88
CA GLY A 355 22.55 3.85 -3.04
C GLY A 355 23.05 5.28 -2.90
N THR A 356 24.32 5.53 -3.19
CA THR A 356 24.88 6.88 -3.03
C THR A 356 24.41 7.86 -4.10
N LEU A 357 23.80 7.37 -5.18
CA LEU A 357 23.20 8.18 -6.26
C LEU A 357 21.67 8.10 -6.25
N ASP A 358 21.06 7.78 -5.10
CA ASP A 358 19.61 7.77 -4.93
C ASP A 358 19.03 9.20 -5.07
N THR A 359 18.19 9.39 -6.09
CA THR A 359 17.54 10.65 -6.43
C THR A 359 16.09 10.73 -6.00
N ASP A 360 15.52 9.61 -5.58
CA ASP A 360 14.08 9.47 -5.34
C ASP A 360 13.85 9.66 -3.85
N ILE A 361 14.70 9.01 -3.03
CA ILE A 361 14.74 9.16 -1.58
C ILE A 361 16.11 9.68 -1.18
N PRO A 362 16.24 10.96 -0.77
CA PRO A 362 17.54 11.53 -0.45
C PRO A 362 18.33 10.69 0.55
N THR A 363 19.61 10.42 0.26
CA THR A 363 20.46 9.56 1.11
C THR A 363 20.55 10.04 2.56
N ALA A 364 20.48 11.35 2.79
CA ALA A 364 20.43 11.94 4.12
C ALA A 364 19.18 11.52 4.93
N VAL A 365 18.04 11.30 4.26
CA VAL A 365 16.80 10.82 4.88
C VAL A 365 16.95 9.37 5.33
N GLN A 366 17.55 8.54 4.49
CA GLN A 366 17.82 7.14 4.81
C GLN A 366 18.81 7.02 5.98
N TYR A 367 19.82 7.90 6.02
CA TYR A 367 20.73 8.02 7.16
C TYR A 367 20.01 8.46 8.45
N LEU A 368 19.10 9.45 8.37
CA LEU A 368 18.31 9.89 9.52
C LEU A 368 17.48 8.75 10.11
N PHE A 369 16.86 7.92 9.26
CA PHE A 369 16.16 6.72 9.71
C PHE A 369 17.08 5.78 10.52
N ALA A 370 18.23 5.41 9.96
CA ALA A 370 19.16 4.50 10.62
C ALA A 370 19.66 5.09 11.96
N LYS A 371 19.98 6.38 11.97
CA LYS A 371 20.42 7.11 13.17
C LYS A 371 19.35 7.11 14.26
N ASP A 372 18.11 7.45 13.92
CA ASP A 372 17.01 7.54 14.88
C ASP A 372 16.61 6.15 15.41
N ALA A 373 16.62 5.13 14.55
CA ALA A 373 16.39 3.75 14.94
C ALA A 373 17.49 3.23 15.89
N CYS A 374 18.75 3.54 15.61
CA CYS A 374 19.87 3.26 16.50
C CYS A 374 19.72 3.96 17.87
N ALA A 375 19.36 5.24 17.88
CA ALA A 375 19.12 5.99 19.10
C ALA A 375 17.95 5.42 19.92
N ALA A 376 16.93 4.87 19.26
CA ALA A 376 15.81 4.18 19.89
C ALA A 376 16.17 2.78 20.45
N GLY A 377 17.37 2.29 20.15
CA GLY A 377 17.90 1.00 20.63
C GLY A 377 17.63 -0.19 19.70
N SER A 378 17.33 0.05 18.43
CA SER A 378 17.24 -1.01 17.42
C SER A 378 18.62 -1.56 17.02
N THR A 379 18.66 -2.83 16.66
CA THR A 379 19.84 -3.45 16.02
C THR A 379 19.82 -3.14 14.53
N ILE A 380 20.60 -2.14 14.11
CA ILE A 380 20.71 -1.73 12.70
C ILE A 380 22.03 -2.21 12.08
N GLU A 381 21.95 -2.75 10.87
CA GLU A 381 23.08 -3.00 9.97
C GLU A 381 22.90 -2.16 8.69
N GLN A 382 23.53 -0.99 8.64
CA GLN A 382 23.46 -0.06 7.51
C GLN A 382 24.61 -0.29 6.50
N HIS A 383 24.30 -0.24 5.21
CA HIS A 383 25.27 -0.29 4.11
C HIS A 383 25.04 0.82 3.09
N TYR A 384 26.14 1.32 2.51
CA TYR A 384 26.13 2.28 1.40
C TYR A 384 26.71 1.64 0.15
N TYR A 385 26.01 1.78 -0.97
CA TYR A 385 26.41 1.22 -2.26
C TYR A 385 26.83 2.32 -3.21
N ALA A 386 28.15 2.50 -3.33
CA ALA A 386 28.76 3.54 -4.15
C ALA A 386 28.35 3.40 -5.63
N GLY A 387 27.90 4.51 -6.22
CA GLY A 387 27.49 4.58 -7.62
C GLY A 387 26.15 3.92 -7.93
N GLN A 388 25.46 3.34 -6.94
CA GLN A 388 24.12 2.78 -7.14
C GLN A 388 23.05 3.87 -7.00
N THR A 389 22.08 3.82 -7.89
CA THR A 389 20.87 4.64 -7.94
C THR A 389 19.77 4.06 -7.04
N HIS A 390 18.63 4.76 -6.94
CA HIS A 390 17.45 4.26 -6.23
C HIS A 390 17.05 2.84 -6.66
N ASP A 391 16.99 2.61 -7.98
CA ASP A 391 16.60 1.32 -8.55
C ASP A 391 17.68 0.25 -8.45
N SER A 392 18.95 0.58 -8.71
CA SER A 392 20.01 -0.44 -8.76
C SER A 392 20.44 -0.95 -7.38
N THR A 393 20.17 -0.17 -6.32
CA THR A 393 20.55 -0.50 -4.94
C THR A 393 19.95 -1.81 -4.46
N VAL A 394 18.73 -2.17 -4.88
CA VAL A 394 18.06 -3.40 -4.39
C VAL A 394 18.85 -4.65 -4.75
N LEU A 395 19.29 -4.76 -6.01
CA LEU A 395 20.11 -5.87 -6.48
C LEU A 395 21.54 -5.78 -5.93
N ALA A 396 22.12 -4.58 -5.88
CA ALA A 396 23.45 -4.38 -5.31
C ALA A 396 23.53 -4.81 -3.84
N SER A 397 22.43 -4.68 -3.09
CA SER A 397 22.36 -5.05 -1.69
C SER A 397 22.46 -6.56 -1.42
N LEU A 398 22.17 -7.42 -2.41
CA LEU A 398 22.14 -8.87 -2.23
C LEU A 398 23.47 -9.44 -1.71
N VAL A 399 24.60 -8.77 -1.99
CA VAL A 399 25.92 -9.17 -1.49
C VAL A 399 26.01 -9.16 0.04
N ASP A 400 25.26 -8.28 0.71
CA ASP A 400 25.25 -8.15 2.17
C ASP A 400 23.90 -8.61 2.78
N SER A 401 22.78 -8.36 2.10
CA SER A 401 21.45 -8.70 2.59
C SER A 401 21.22 -10.22 2.61
N GLN A 402 21.74 -10.99 1.65
CA GLN A 402 21.64 -12.45 1.71
C GLN A 402 22.39 -13.04 2.91
N PRO A 403 23.68 -12.70 3.16
CA PRO A 403 24.36 -13.11 4.38
C PRO A 403 23.65 -12.69 5.67
N PHE A 404 23.08 -11.48 5.72
CA PHE A 404 22.27 -11.02 6.85
C PHE A 404 21.07 -11.95 7.09
N VAL A 405 20.28 -12.24 6.05
CA VAL A 405 19.12 -13.13 6.15
C VAL A 405 19.51 -14.56 6.50
N GLN A 406 20.60 -15.08 5.94
CA GLN A 406 21.13 -16.41 6.28
C GLN A 406 21.49 -16.53 7.77
N LYS A 407 22.15 -15.50 8.35
CA LYS A 407 22.44 -15.45 9.79
C LYS A 407 21.16 -15.50 10.63
N LEU A 408 20.14 -14.74 10.24
CA LEU A 408 18.85 -14.72 10.94
C LEU A 408 18.21 -16.12 11.00
N PHE A 409 18.10 -16.79 9.85
CA PHE A 409 17.52 -18.15 9.80
C PHE A 409 18.40 -19.19 10.49
N ALA A 410 19.71 -18.99 10.55
CA ALA A 410 20.65 -19.82 11.31
C ALA A 410 20.65 -19.52 12.83
N GLY A 411 19.86 -18.55 13.30
CA GLY A 411 19.83 -18.14 14.72
C GLY A 411 21.11 -17.46 15.19
N GLN A 412 21.91 -16.90 14.27
CA GLN A 412 23.13 -16.18 14.58
C GLN A 412 22.80 -14.72 14.93
N PRO A 413 23.50 -14.13 15.93
CA PRO A 413 23.30 -12.73 16.26
C PRO A 413 23.76 -11.82 15.12
N ILE A 414 22.99 -10.76 14.88
CA ILE A 414 23.39 -9.67 13.99
C ILE A 414 24.22 -8.66 14.78
N THR A 415 25.36 -8.26 14.22
CA THR A 415 26.20 -7.21 14.79
C THR A 415 25.72 -5.86 14.28
N SER A 416 25.22 -5.01 15.18
CA SER A 416 24.83 -3.66 14.78
C SER A 416 26.06 -2.79 14.50
N ASN A 417 25.96 -1.92 13.50
CA ASN A 417 26.95 -0.90 13.21
C ASN A 417 26.51 0.52 13.61
N CYS A 418 25.53 0.65 14.52
CA CYS A 418 25.06 1.93 15.05
C CYS A 418 26.19 2.86 15.54
N ALA A 419 27.19 2.31 16.22
CA ALA A 419 28.32 3.08 16.75
C ALA A 419 29.27 3.62 15.66
N ALA A 420 29.20 3.07 14.45
CA ALA A 420 30.03 3.42 13.31
C ALA A 420 29.23 4.09 12.17
N LEU A 421 27.96 4.47 12.41
CA LEU A 421 27.14 5.15 11.41
C LEU A 421 27.77 6.48 11.01
N THR A 422 28.10 6.61 9.73
CA THR A 422 28.55 7.86 9.11
C THR A 422 27.46 8.40 8.19
N PRO A 423 27.37 9.73 8.00
CA PRO A 423 26.59 10.30 6.91
C PRO A 423 26.97 9.69 5.56
N PRO A 424 26.07 9.69 4.57
CA PRO A 424 26.37 9.20 3.23
C PRO A 424 27.51 10.02 2.59
N PRO A 425 28.34 9.39 1.74
CA PRO A 425 29.52 10.01 1.12
C PRO A 425 29.19 11.07 0.07
#